data_AF-A0A3C0ZWY2-F1
#
_entry.id   AF-A0A3C0ZWY2-F1
#
_cell.length_a   1.000
_cell.length_b   1.000
_cell.length_c   1.000
_cell.angle_alpha   90.00
_cell.angle_beta   90.00
_cell.angle_gamma   90.00
#
_symmetry.space_group_name_H-M   'P 1'
#
loop_
_entity.id
_entity.type
_entity.pdbx_description
1 polymer ?
#
loop_
_entity_poly.entity_id
_entity_poly.type
_entity_poly.pdbx_seq_one_letter_code
_entity_poly.pdbx_strand_id
1 'polypeptide(L)' 'ASLTDINEAFAAGRASAKAAAEGKTAMMPVFKRVSQDPYLCAIDLHDIHDIANVEKAVPDEFITEDGCGITDAYLDYA' A
#
# COMPACT_ATOMS: atom_id res chain seq x y z
N ALA A 1 -15.46 -0.16 -4.59
CA ALA A 1 -14.20 0.57 -4.38
C ALA A 1 -14.49 1.75 -3.47
N SER A 2 -13.70 1.94 -2.41
CA SER A 2 -13.80 3.15 -1.60
C SER A 2 -13.32 4.35 -2.42
N LEU A 3 -13.74 5.57 -2.06
CA LEU A 3 -13.23 6.77 -2.72
C LEU A 3 -11.71 6.89 -2.58
N THR A 4 -11.18 6.47 -1.43
CA THR A 4 -9.74 6.40 -1.15
C THR A 4 -9.03 5.46 -2.14
N ASP A 5 -9.54 4.25 -2.32
CA ASP A 5 -9.00 3.24 -3.26
C ASP A 5 -9.00 3.75 -4.71
N ILE A 6 -10.07 4.43 -5.15
CA ILE A 6 -10.13 5.04 -6.48
C ILE A 6 -9.04 6.11 -6.63
N ASN A 7 -8.93 7.03 -5.68
CA ASN A 7 -7.95 8.12 -5.73
C ASN A 7 -6.51 7.59 -5.71
N GLU A 8 -6.24 6.60 -4.86
CA GLU A 8 -4.95 5.92 -4.73
C GLU A 8 -4.57 5.18 -6.02
N ALA A 9 -5.51 4.45 -6.63
CA ALA A 9 -5.29 3.77 -7.91
C ALA A 9 -4.93 4.75 -9.05
N PHE A 10 -5.65 5.88 -9.14
CA PHE A 10 -5.31 6.93 -10.12
C PHE A 10 -3.96 7.59 -9.82
N ALA A 11 -3.64 7.82 -8.54
CA ALA A 11 -2.36 8.39 -8.14
C ALA A 11 -1.18 7.46 -8.49
N ALA A 12 -1.32 6.15 -8.24
CA ALA A 12 -0.33 5.14 -8.62
C ALA A 12 -0.12 5.09 -10.14
N GLY A 13 -1.21 5.07 -10.92
CA GLY A 13 -1.12 5.11 -12.39
C GLY A 13 -0.42 6.37 -12.90
N ARG A 14 -0.75 7.54 -12.33
CA ARG A 14 -0.09 8.82 -12.67
C ARG A 14 1.40 8.79 -12.33
N ALA A 15 1.79 8.27 -11.16
CA ALA A 15 3.18 8.18 -10.74
C ALA A 15 3.98 7.25 -11.67
N SER A 16 3.42 6.10 -12.03
CA SER A 16 4.03 5.16 -12.97
C SER A 16 4.21 5.76 -14.37
N ALA A 17 3.19 6.45 -14.90
CA ALA A 17 3.28 7.11 -16.20
C ALA A 17 4.35 8.21 -16.20
N LYS A 18 4.44 8.99 -15.11
CA LYS A 18 5.49 10.01 -14.94
C LYS A 18 6.88 9.38 -14.86
N ALA A 19 7.04 8.31 -14.08
CA ALA A 19 8.32 7.59 -13.97
C ALA A 19 8.79 7.05 -15.32
N ALA A 20 7.87 6.46 -16.10
CA ALA A 20 8.17 5.97 -17.44
C ALA A 20 8.56 7.11 -18.39
N ALA A 21 7.87 8.26 -18.31
CA ALA A 21 8.22 9.44 -19.11
C ALA A 21 9.60 10.03 -18.74
N GLU A 22 10.02 9.90 -17.47
CA GLU A 22 11.37 10.25 -16.99
C GLU A 22 12.43 9.21 -17.35
N GLY A 23 12.07 8.12 -18.05
CA GLY A 23 12.99 7.06 -18.46
C GLY A 23 13.32 6.04 -17.37
N LYS A 24 12.60 6.04 -16.25
CA LYS A 24 12.78 5.05 -15.18
C LYS A 24 12.13 3.73 -15.61
N THR A 25 12.91 2.65 -15.56
CA THR A 25 12.45 1.28 -15.87
C THR A 25 12.56 0.39 -14.63
N ALA A 26 11.86 -0.75 -14.63
CA ALA A 26 11.90 -1.72 -13.54
C ALA A 26 11.47 -1.16 -12.15
N MET A 27 10.57 -0.17 -12.15
CA MET A 27 10.02 0.44 -10.95
C MET A 27 8.57 0.02 -10.72
N MET A 28 8.20 -0.20 -9.46
CA MET A 28 6.82 -0.41 -9.02
C MET A 28 6.36 0.77 -8.14
N PRO A 29 5.15 1.30 -8.34
CA PRO A 29 4.56 2.28 -7.42
C PRO A 29 4.19 1.61 -6.10
N VAL A 30 4.56 2.21 -4.98
CA VAL A 30 4.31 1.72 -3.62
C VAL A 30 3.46 2.73 -2.86
N PHE A 31 2.44 2.24 -2.16
CA PHE A 31 1.62 3.02 -1.25
C PHE A 31 2.30 3.13 0.11
N LYS A 32 2.64 4.35 0.52
CA LYS A 32 3.26 4.63 1.81
C LYS A 32 2.30 5.44 2.66
N ARG A 33 1.77 4.82 3.72
CA ARG A 33 1.00 5.53 4.74
C ARG A 33 1.94 6.48 5.49
N VAL A 34 1.66 7.78 5.43
CA VAL A 34 2.45 8.86 6.04
C VAL A 34 1.81 9.32 7.35
N SER A 35 0.49 9.25 7.45
CA SER A 35 -0.28 9.59 8.65
C SER A 35 -1.50 8.69 8.75
N GLN A 36 -1.90 8.39 9.98
CA GLN A 36 -3.06 7.55 10.29
C GLN A 36 -4.28 8.37 10.69
N ASP A 37 -4.08 9.46 11.45
CA ASP A 37 -5.12 10.42 11.80
C ASP A 37 -4.60 11.86 11.68
N PRO A 38 -4.92 12.60 10.59
CA PRO A 38 -5.73 12.17 9.45
C PRO A 38 -5.01 11.12 8.58
N TYR A 39 -5.76 10.24 7.91
CA TYR A 39 -5.19 9.27 6.97
C TYR A 39 -4.56 9.98 5.76
N LEU A 40 -3.26 9.75 5.55
CA LEU A 40 -2.52 10.25 4.40
C LEU A 40 -1.67 9.13 3.79
N CYS A 41 -1.82 8.95 2.48
CA CYS A 41 -1.06 7.97 1.69
C CYS A 41 -0.31 8.69 0.57
N ALA A 42 0.99 8.43 0.45
CA ALA A 42 1.84 8.92 -0.61
C ALA A 42 2.24 7.78 -1.55
N ILE A 43 2.47 8.10 -2.82
CA ILE A 43 3.02 7.15 -3.79
C ILE A 43 4.53 7.34 -3.88
N ASP A 44 5.25 6.26 -3.66
CA ASP A 44 6.70 6.17 -3.88
C ASP A 44 7.02 5.20 -5.02
N LEU A 45 8.25 5.19 -5.51
CA LEU A 45 8.72 4.26 -6.53
C LEU A 45 9.80 3.37 -5.93
N HIS A 46 9.67 2.05 -6.12
CA HIS A 46 10.63 1.08 -5.62
C HIS A 46 11.10 0.14 -6.73
N ASP A 47 12.33 -0.36 -6.63
CA ASP A 47 12.86 -1.31 -7.61
C ASP A 47 12.12 -2.64 -7.49
N ILE A 48 11.70 -3.19 -8.64
CA ILE A 48 10.98 -4.45 -8.70
C ILE A 48 11.81 -5.61 -8.14
N HIS A 49 13.14 -5.58 -8.26
CA HIS A 49 14.01 -6.66 -7.78
C HIS A 49 13.97 -6.81 -6.26
N ASP A 50 13.75 -5.72 -5.53
CA ASP A 50 13.73 -5.72 -4.06
C ASP A 50 12.40 -6.25 -3.49
N ILE A 51 11.31 -6.18 -4.26
CA ILE A 51 9.95 -6.48 -3.78
C ILE A 51 9.31 -7.71 -4.43
N ALA A 52 9.79 -8.14 -5.61
CA ALA A 52 9.12 -9.21 -6.37
C ALA A 52 9.01 -10.54 -5.62
N ASN A 53 9.92 -10.80 -4.67
CA ASN A 53 9.96 -12.03 -3.89
C ASN A 53 9.55 -11.83 -2.42
N VAL A 54 9.01 -10.67 -2.07
CA VAL A 54 8.61 -10.35 -0.69
C VAL A 54 7.10 -10.30 -0.61
N GLU A 55 6.54 -10.93 0.42
CA GLU A 55 5.11 -10.90 0.71
C GLU A 55 4.83 -10.16 2.02
N LYS A 56 3.69 -9.47 2.08
CA LYS A 56 3.18 -8.88 3.31
C LYS A 56 2.22 -9.89 3.94
N ALA A 57 2.69 -10.66 4.92
CA ALA A 57 1.85 -11.54 5.71
C ALA A 57 0.85 -10.73 6.56
N VAL A 58 -0.31 -11.32 6.84
CA VAL A 58 -1.27 -10.76 7.79
C VAL A 58 -0.67 -10.92 9.20
N PRO A 59 -0.49 -9.84 9.98
CA PRO A 59 0.02 -9.93 11.34
C PRO A 59 -0.91 -10.76 12.23
N ASP A 60 -0.37 -11.64 13.06
CA ASP A 60 -1.16 -12.43 14.02
C ASP A 60 -1.95 -11.53 15.00
N GLU A 61 -1.41 -10.35 15.30
CA GLU A 61 -2.08 -9.33 16.13
C GLU A 61 -3.39 -8.81 15.52
N PHE A 62 -3.64 -9.01 14.22
CA PHE A 62 -4.89 -8.63 13.57
C PHE A 62 -6.01 -9.66 13.80
N ILE A 63 -5.69 -10.85 14.31
CA ILE A 63 -6.61 -11.97 14.47
C ILE A 63 -6.84 -12.20 15.97
N THR A 64 -8.08 -12.44 16.37
CA THR A 64 -8.42 -12.76 17.77
C THR A 64 -7.81 -14.10 18.20
N GLU A 65 -7.59 -14.31 19.50
CA GLU A 65 -6.98 -15.54 20.03
C GLU A 65 -7.73 -16.84 19.65
N ASP A 66 -9.05 -16.74 19.42
CA ASP A 66 -9.90 -17.86 18.98
C ASP A 66 -9.81 -18.14 17.47
N GLY A 67 -9.05 -17.34 16.72
CA GLY A 67 -8.86 -17.46 15.29
C GLY A 67 -10.09 -17.14 14.44
N CYS A 68 -11.18 -16.68 15.06
CA CYS A 68 -12.48 -16.51 14.39
C CYS A 68 -12.86 -15.06 14.12
N GLY A 69 -12.06 -14.10 14.57
CA GLY A 69 -12.36 -12.67 14.49
C GLY A 69 -11.14 -11.80 14.18
N ILE A 70 -11.41 -10.50 14.08
CA ILE A 70 -10.41 -9.44 13.87
C ILE A 70 -10.29 -8.58 15.12
N THR A 71 -9.09 -8.07 15.38
CA THR A 71 -8.81 -7.18 16.51
C THR A 71 -8.94 -5.70 16.13
N ASP A 72 -8.93 -4.81 17.12
CA ASP A 72 -8.92 -3.36 16.88
C ASP A 72 -7.69 -2.90 16.08
N ALA A 73 -6.57 -3.64 16.18
CA ALA A 73 -5.38 -3.36 15.37
C ALA A 73 -5.65 -3.49 13.86
N TYR A 74 -6.54 -4.42 13.46
CA TYR A 74 -7.01 -4.48 12.08
C TYR A 74 -7.95 -3.33 11.74
N LEU A 75 -8.81 -2.90 12.66
CA LEU A 75 -9.73 -1.78 12.43
C LEU A 75 -8.96 -0.45 12.24
N ASP A 76 -7.88 -0.25 12.97
CA ASP A 76 -6.99 0.89 12.79
C ASP A 76 -6.21 0.81 11.45
N TYR A 77 -6.00 -0.41 10.93
CA TYR A 77 -5.34 -0.64 9.66
C TYR A 77 -6.27 -0.42 8.45
N ALA A 78 -7.53 -0.85 8.52
CA ALA A 78 -8.48 -0.90 7.41
C ALA A 78 -8.94 0.48 6.91
#